data_AF-A0A502WPS3-F1
#
_entry.id   AF-A0A502WPS3-F1
#
_cell.length_a   1.000
_cell.length_b   1.000
_cell.length_c   1.000
_cell.angle_alpha   90.00
_cell.angle_beta   90.00
_cell.angle_gamma   90.00
#
_symmetry.space_group_name_H-M   'P 1'
#
loop_
_entity.id
_entity.type
_entity.pdbx_description
1 polymer ?
#
loop_
_entity_poly.entity_id
_entity_poly.type
_entity_poly.pdbx_seq_one_letter_code
_entity_poly.pdbx_strand_id
1 'polypeptide(L)' 'MSETNSPLDMKALRKRLKWNQGRLARFLGVHQSTVSNMERVGNPPKGAVLISLQVLSDAADAGTADALCPELAVAE' A
#
# COMPACT_ATOMS: atom_id res chain seq x y z
N MET A 1 -12.70 -16.32 -14.12
CA MET A 1 -12.77 -14.88 -13.80
C MET A 1 -12.84 -14.80 -12.29
N SER A 2 -11.72 -14.51 -11.62
CA SER A 2 -11.63 -14.64 -10.16
C SER A 2 -12.34 -13.48 -9.48
N GLU A 3 -13.47 -13.78 -8.85
CA GLU A 3 -14.15 -12.90 -7.90
C GLU A 3 -13.17 -12.47 -6.80
N THR A 4 -12.83 -11.19 -6.77
CA THR A 4 -12.05 -10.57 -5.69
C THR A 4 -12.74 -9.26 -5.30
N ASN A 5 -14.01 -9.36 -4.89
CA ASN A 5 -14.79 -8.21 -4.43
C ASN A 5 -14.68 -7.99 -2.92
N SER A 6 -13.61 -8.50 -2.28
CA SER A 6 -13.25 -8.09 -0.93
C SER A 6 -12.43 -6.80 -1.04
N PRO A 7 -12.83 -5.71 -0.37
CA PRO A 7 -12.05 -4.48 -0.38
C PRO A 7 -10.64 -4.79 0.15
N LEU A 8 -9.62 -4.51 -0.66
CA LEU A 8 -8.23 -4.71 -0.30
C LEU A 8 -7.94 -3.93 0.99
N ASP A 9 -7.62 -4.65 2.06
CA ASP A 9 -7.26 -4.04 3.34
C ASP A 9 -5.83 -3.49 3.25
N MET A 10 -5.74 -2.19 2.94
CA MET A 10 -4.49 -1.46 2.81
C MET A 10 -3.62 -1.56 4.08
N LYS A 11 -4.24 -1.57 5.27
CA LYS A 11 -3.54 -1.64 6.55
C LYS A 11 -2.97 -3.03 6.78
N ALA A 12 -3.72 -4.07 6.44
CA ALA A 12 -3.25 -5.45 6.50
C ALA A 12 -2.09 -5.68 5.52
N LEU A 13 -2.22 -5.21 4.28
CA LEU A 13 -1.15 -5.30 3.27
C LEU A 13 0.13 -4.62 3.75
N ARG A 14 0.03 -3.40 4.27
CA ARG A 14 1.18 -2.67 4.81
C ARG A 14 1.87 -3.43 5.94
N LYS A 15 1.09 -3.96 6.90
CA LYS A 15 1.62 -4.73 8.02
C LYS A 15 2.30 -6.02 7.55
N ARG A 16 1.71 -6.72 6.57
CA ARG A 16 2.29 -7.93 5.96
C ARG A 16 3.67 -7.64 5.35
N LEU A 17 3.80 -6.49 4.68
CA LEU A 17 5.05 -6.02 4.10
C LEU A 17 6.04 -5.44 5.10
N LYS A 18 5.66 -5.27 6.38
CA LYS A 18 6.44 -4.55 7.40
C LYS A 18 6.78 -3.10 6.99
N TRP A 19 5.95 -2.48 6.15
CA TRP A 19 6.15 -1.09 5.73
C TRP A 19 5.56 -0.12 6.77
N ASN A 20 6.22 1.02 6.96
CA ASN A 20 5.61 2.15 7.67
C ASN A 20 4.69 2.94 6.72
N GLN A 21 3.84 3.81 7.28
CA GLN A 21 2.89 4.60 6.48
C GLN A 21 3.60 5.57 5.52
N GLY A 22 4.80 6.08 5.87
CA GLY A 22 5.58 6.96 4.99
C GLY A 22 6.10 6.25 3.75
N ARG A 23 6.56 5.01 3.88
CA ARG A 23 6.99 4.17 2.76
C ARG A 23 5.82 3.85 1.83
N LEU A 24 4.67 3.49 2.40
CA LEU A 24 3.45 3.28 1.63
C LEU A 24 2.98 4.57 0.93
N ALA A 25 3.03 5.72 1.62
CA ALA A 25 2.65 7.01 1.06
C ALA A 25 3.52 7.39 -0.15
N ARG A 26 4.84 7.17 -0.05
CA ARG A 26 5.78 7.37 -1.15
C ARG A 26 5.48 6.46 -2.34
N PHE A 27 5.21 5.18 -2.11
CA PHE A 27 4.81 4.27 -3.17
C PHE A 27 3.52 4.72 -3.87
N LEU A 28 2.53 5.18 -3.10
CA LEU A 28 1.24 5.62 -3.61
C LEU A 28 1.28 7.04 -4.21
N GLY A 29 2.39 7.78 -4.07
CA GLY A 29 2.49 9.18 -4.50
C GLY A 29 1.58 10.14 -3.73
N VAL A 30 1.28 9.84 -2.47
CA VAL A 30 0.38 10.64 -1.60
C VAL A 30 1.09 11.07 -0.32
N HIS A 31 0.46 11.96 0.44
CA HIS A 31 0.97 12.33 1.77
C HIS A 31 0.67 11.23 2.81
N GLN A 32 1.52 11.12 3.84
CA GLN A 32 1.35 10.14 4.91
C GLN A 32 0.00 10.27 5.63
N SER A 33 -0.50 11.51 5.80
CA SER A 33 -1.83 11.74 6.39
C SER A 33 -2.96 11.16 5.53
N THR A 34 -2.81 11.16 4.20
CA THR A 34 -3.76 10.53 3.28
C THR A 34 -3.80 9.02 3.51
N VAL A 35 -2.63 8.38 3.68
CA VAL A 35 -2.55 6.95 4.05
C VAL A 35 -3.25 6.71 5.38
N SER A 36 -2.94 7.51 6.41
CA SER A 36 -3.59 7.36 7.72
C SER A 36 -5.11 7.54 7.64
N ASN A 37 -5.61 8.42 6.78
CA ASN A 37 -7.04 8.62 6.59
C ASN A 37 -7.67 7.43 5.85
N MET A 38 -6.98 6.87 4.85
CA MET A 38 -7.46 5.73 4.07
C MET A 38 -7.42 4.40 4.84
N GLU A 39 -6.57 4.27 5.85
CA GLU A 39 -6.57 3.11 6.78
C GLU A 39 -7.72 3.13 7.79
N ARG A 40 -8.48 4.24 7.88
CA ARG A 40 -9.65 4.33 8.76
C ARG A 40 -10.87 3.70 8.11
N VAL A 41 -11.73 3.14 8.94
CA VAL A 41 -13.03 2.59 8.50
C VAL A 41 -13.85 3.72 7.87
N GLY A 42 -14.47 3.44 6.72
CA GLY A 42 -15.37 4.37 6.03
C GLY A 42 -14.70 5.28 4.99
N ASN A 43 -13.38 5.22 4.83
CA ASN A 43 -12.69 5.98 3.77
C ASN A 43 -11.69 5.13 2.98
N PRO A 44 -12.12 4.03 2.34
CA PRO A 44 -11.22 3.14 1.63
C PRO A 44 -10.56 3.82 0.43
N PRO A 45 -9.36 3.35 0.01
CA PRO A 45 -8.71 3.78 -1.23
C PRO A 45 -9.63 3.60 -2.45
N LYS A 46 -9.56 4.53 -3.40
CA LYS A 46 -10.35 4.52 -4.65
C LYS A 46 -9.49 4.92 -5.84
N GLY A 47 -9.96 4.61 -7.05
CA GLY A 47 -9.33 5.03 -8.30
C GLY A 47 -7.88 4.58 -8.41
N ALA A 48 -6.99 5.50 -8.79
CA ALA A 48 -5.57 5.22 -9.00
C ALA A 48 -4.88 4.60 -7.76
N VAL A 49 -5.26 5.02 -6.54
CA VAL A 49 -4.68 4.47 -5.30
C VAL A 49 -5.03 3.00 -5.15
N LEU A 50 -6.26 2.61 -5.45
CA LEU A 50 -6.70 1.21 -5.39
C LEU A 50 -5.96 0.36 -6.43
N ILE A 51 -5.74 0.89 -7.64
CA ILE A 51 -4.97 0.21 -8.69
C ILE A 51 -3.53 -0.01 -8.23
N SER A 52 -2.87 1.02 -7.68
CA SER A 52 -1.51 0.89 -7.15
C SER A 52 -1.43 -0.12 -5.99
N LEU A 53 -2.46 -0.19 -5.14
CA LEU A 53 -2.53 -1.17 -4.07
C LEU A 53 -2.70 -2.60 -4.58
N GLN A 54 -3.44 -2.80 -5.67
CA GLN A 54 -3.54 -4.12 -6.30
C GLN A 54 -2.17 -4.56 -6.83
N VAL A 55 -1.46 -3.68 -7.55
CA VAL A 55 -0.08 -3.94 -8.01
C VAL A 55 0.84 -4.27 -6.83
N LEU A 56 0.72 -3.54 -5.72
CA LEU A 56 1.50 -3.82 -4.52
C LEU A 56 1.14 -5.17 -3.89
N SER A 57 -0.14 -5.56 -3.90
CA SER A 57 -0.58 -6.87 -3.41
C SER A 57 -0.01 -8.00 -4.24
N ASP A 58 -0.08 -7.88 -5.57
CA ASP A 58 0.45 -8.89 -6.49
C ASP A 58 1.97 -9.02 -6.32
N ALA A 59 2.69 -7.90 -6.16
CA ALA A 59 4.12 -7.90 -5.87
C ALA A 59 4.45 -8.45 -4.47
N ALA A 60 3.56 -8.25 -3.48
CA ALA A 60 3.71 -8.84 -2.16
C ALA A 60 3.57 -10.36 -2.21
N ASP A 61 2.63 -10.86 -3.01
CA ASP A 61 2.43 -12.30 -3.22
C ASP A 61 3.60 -12.92 -4.01
N ALA A 62 4.22 -12.17 -4.92
CA ALA A 62 5.44 -12.56 -5.63
C ALA A 62 6.74 -12.38 -4.82
N GLY A 63 6.70 -11.77 -3.64
CA GLY A 63 7.88 -11.48 -2.82
C GLY A 63 8.79 -10.37 -3.36
N THR A 64 8.30 -9.54 -4.29
CA THR A 64 9.06 -8.47 -4.96
C THR A 64 8.63 -7.07 -4.56
N ALA A 65 7.68 -6.93 -3.61
CA ALA A 65 7.13 -5.63 -3.21
C ALA A 65 8.21 -4.62 -2.78
N ASP A 66 9.25 -5.05 -2.06
CA ASP A 66 10.30 -4.15 -1.59
C ASP A 66 11.08 -3.47 -2.72
N ALA A 67 11.19 -4.12 -3.88
CA ALA A 67 11.84 -3.56 -5.07
C ALA A 67 11.03 -2.40 -5.70
N LEU A 68 9.70 -2.36 -5.49
CA LEU A 68 8.84 -1.29 -6.01
C LEU A 68 9.03 0.04 -5.28
N CYS A 69 9.40 -0.01 -4.01
CA CYS A 69 9.66 1.18 -3.21
C CYS A 69 10.73 0.85 -2.18
N PRO A 70 12.03 0.93 -2.55
CA PRO A 70 13.14 0.62 -1.65
C PRO A 70 13.08 1.48 -0.39
N GLU A 71 13.45 0.94 0.76
CA GLU A 71 13.57 1.76 1.96
C GLU A 71 14.64 2.84 1.74
N LEU A 72 14.31 4.10 2.04
CA LEU A 72 15.33 5.14 1.99
C LEU A 72 16.28 4.84 3.15
N ALA A 73 17.54 4.54 2.83
CA ALA A 73 18.60 4.63 3.83
C ALA A 73 18.51 6.06 4.38
N VAL A 74 18.27 6.18 5.69
CA VAL A 74 18.34 7.48 6.36
C VAL A 74 19.77 7.94 6.13
N ALA A 75 19.95 8.96 5.28
CA ALA A 75 21.21 9.69 5.25
C ALA A 75 21.29 10.37 6.62
N GLU A 76 22.16 9.83 7.48
CA GLU A 76 22.46 10.34 8.82
C GLU A 76 23.06 11.76 8.75
#